data_AF-A0A259SGS5-F1
#
_entry.id   AF-A0A259SGS5-F1
#
_cell.length_a   1.000
_cell.length_b   1.000
_cell.length_c   1.000
_cell.angle_alpha   90.00
_cell.angle_beta   90.00
_cell.angle_gamma   90.00
#
_symmetry.space_group_name_H-M   'P 1'
#
loop_
_entity.id
_entity.type
_entity.pdbx_description
1 polymer ?
#
loop_
_entity_poly.entity_id
_entity_poly.type
_entity_poly.pdbx_seq_one_letter_code
_entity_poly.pdbx_strand_id
1 'polypeptide(L)'
;MDPLNEIFGWFAGHWWIVFPLMGVGGAIAGRLQALSRQHHKQKLETLRLKGEIKAAQLAASGQIAPQPSPREVAQQHANASKELLERLFAEHDGITARWLDYELDVAKMIAFPAMSDGRQPLTAAFLRAKKIADALRPSTSDAKVTEQQVTEYLDAVGNYAVAFEIAEKDARRLRDSTFTEDERKRLERAQHLLKVAIDQSATPAERQTAYRRVREELEGLIDLSDAAVENLEKKVALQLEPGRAPEPATDPVAADPMPQPVADPLPVREPLTTADPVRRTAPLRNPEH
;
A
#
# COMPACT_ATOMS: atom_id res chain seq x y z
N MET A 1 -1.71 0.43 65.33
CA MET A 1 -1.75 1.81 64.83
C MET A 1 -1.10 1.75 63.47
N ASP A 2 -1.89 1.55 62.42
CA ASP A 2 -1.37 1.29 61.08
C ASP A 2 -0.95 2.62 60.45
N PRO A 3 0.36 2.85 60.21
CA PRO A 3 0.87 4.13 59.72
C PRO A 3 0.34 4.47 58.32
N LEU A 4 -0.12 3.46 57.58
CA LEU A 4 -0.76 3.64 56.28
C LEU A 4 -2.13 4.35 56.40
N ASN A 5 -2.92 4.06 57.42
CA ASN A 5 -4.23 4.72 57.60
C ASN A 5 -4.10 6.19 58.01
N GLU A 6 -3.02 6.54 58.71
CA GLU A 6 -2.72 7.92 59.10
C GLU A 6 -2.33 8.78 57.89
N ILE A 7 -1.55 8.20 56.96
CA ILE A 7 -1.18 8.83 55.69
C ILE A 7 -2.42 9.02 54.80
N PHE A 8 -3.27 8.00 54.66
CA PHE A 8 -4.50 8.11 53.86
C PHE A 8 -5.50 9.12 54.46
N GLY A 9 -5.64 9.17 55.79
CA GLY A 9 -6.49 10.16 56.47
C GLY A 9 -6.00 11.60 56.28
N TRP A 10 -4.69 11.82 56.28
CA TRP A 10 -4.11 13.13 56.01
C TRP A 10 -4.35 13.60 54.57
N PHE A 11 -4.17 12.72 53.57
CA PHE A 11 -4.45 13.02 52.17
C PHE A 11 -5.94 13.27 51.89
N ALA A 12 -6.84 12.55 52.57
CA ALA A 12 -8.28 12.77 52.47
C ALA A 12 -8.70 14.14 53.04
N GLY A 13 -8.00 14.65 54.06
CA GLY A 13 -8.27 15.98 54.65
C GLY A 13 -7.65 17.16 53.89
N HIS A 14 -6.58 16.93 53.13
CA HIS A 14 -5.78 17.99 52.49
C HIS A 14 -5.88 18.04 50.95
N TRP A 15 -6.90 17.40 50.36
CA TRP A 15 -7.15 17.40 48.91
C TRP A 15 -7.31 18.80 48.29
N TRP A 16 -7.68 19.80 49.09
CA TRP A 16 -7.84 21.18 48.66
C TRP A 16 -6.51 21.90 48.34
N ILE A 17 -5.36 21.38 48.77
CA ILE A 17 -4.02 21.97 48.49
C ILE A 17 -3.64 21.87 47.00
N VAL A 18 -4.26 20.97 46.24
CA VAL A 18 -4.05 20.84 44.79
C VAL A 18 -4.54 22.08 44.03
N PHE A 19 -5.57 22.76 44.53
CA PHE A 19 -6.20 23.91 43.86
C PHE A 19 -5.31 25.18 43.79
N PRO A 20 -4.64 25.64 44.86
CA PRO A 20 -3.72 26.77 44.77
C PRO A 20 -2.46 26.47 43.94
N LEU A 21 -2.01 25.21 43.89
CA LEU A 21 -0.89 24.79 43.03
C LEU A 21 -1.24 24.79 41.53
N MET A 22 -2.48 24.43 41.16
CA MET A 22 -2.99 24.55 39.78
C MET A 22 -3.22 26.01 39.35
N GLY A 23 -3.74 26.86 40.25
CA GLY A 23 -3.97 28.28 39.97
C GLY A 23 -2.69 29.11 39.78
N VAL A 24 -1.62 28.77 40.51
CA VAL A 24 -0.31 29.42 40.35
C VAL A 24 0.48 28.82 39.18
N GLY A 25 0.31 27.53 38.86
CA GLY A 25 0.92 26.90 37.68
C GLY A 25 0.43 27.49 36.35
N GLY A 26 -0.88 27.79 36.24
CA GLY A 26 -1.47 28.41 35.03
C GLY A 26 -0.97 29.84 34.74
N ALA A 27 -0.66 30.61 35.77
CA ALA A 27 -0.14 31.99 35.63
C ALA A 27 1.36 32.06 35.24
N ILE A 28 2.11 30.98 35.46
CA ILE A 28 3.54 30.89 35.08
C ILE A 28 3.68 30.36 33.65
N ALA A 29 2.80 29.46 33.20
CA ALA A 29 2.79 28.96 31.82
C ALA A 29 2.47 30.05 30.77
N GLY A 30 1.49 30.91 31.03
CA GLY A 30 1.13 32.01 30.12
C GLY A 30 2.20 33.10 29.97
N ARG A 31 3.05 33.30 31.01
CA ARG A 31 4.10 34.32 31.01
C ARG A 31 5.38 33.87 30.29
N LEU A 32 5.76 32.59 30.37
CA LEU A 32 6.88 32.04 29.58
C LEU A 32 6.55 31.96 28.08
N GLN A 33 5.29 31.73 27.73
CA GLN A 33 4.83 31.68 26.34
C GLN A 33 4.74 33.08 25.68
N ALA A 34 4.54 34.15 26.46
CA ALA A 34 4.58 35.53 25.98
C ALA A 34 6.01 36.04 25.75
N LEU A 35 6.98 35.62 26.56
CA LEU A 35 8.40 35.99 26.42
C LEU A 35 9.07 35.32 25.21
N SER A 36 8.71 34.09 24.86
CA SER A 36 9.31 33.42 23.69
C SER A 36 8.97 34.10 22.36
N ARG A 37 7.75 34.67 22.24
CA ARG A 37 7.30 35.42 21.06
C ARG A 37 8.07 36.74 20.90
N GLN A 38 8.51 37.37 21.99
CA GLN A 38 9.33 38.59 21.93
C GLN A 38 10.77 38.28 21.49
N HIS A 39 11.36 37.19 21.98
CA HIS A 39 12.72 36.78 21.57
C HIS A 39 12.79 36.37 20.09
N HIS A 40 11.73 35.79 19.53
CA HIS A 40 11.71 35.45 18.10
C HIS A 40 11.73 36.71 17.22
N LYS A 41 10.99 37.76 17.60
CA LYS A 41 11.02 39.06 16.91
C LYS A 41 12.39 39.72 16.98
N GLN A 42 13.00 39.75 18.16
CA GLN A 42 14.37 40.28 18.35
C GLN A 42 15.43 39.48 17.56
N LYS A 43 15.25 38.15 17.43
CA LYS A 43 16.13 37.31 16.60
C LYS A 43 15.99 37.62 15.11
N LEU A 44 14.79 37.89 14.62
CA LEU A 44 14.56 38.28 13.22
C LEU A 44 15.09 39.69 12.93
N GLU A 45 14.92 40.62 13.86
CA GLU A 45 15.47 41.98 13.77
C GLU A 45 17.00 41.96 13.79
N THR A 46 17.61 41.19 14.68
CA THR A 46 19.08 41.05 14.70
C THR A 46 19.64 40.36 13.47
N LEU A 47 18.92 39.41 12.85
CA LEU A 47 19.32 38.82 11.57
C LEU A 47 19.24 39.82 10.41
N ARG A 48 18.18 40.66 10.37
CA ARG A 48 18.08 41.78 9.40
C ARG A 48 19.18 42.81 9.61
N LEU A 49 19.37 43.29 10.85
CA LEU A 49 20.41 44.26 11.20
C LEU A 49 21.81 43.71 10.90
N LYS A 50 22.07 42.43 11.15
CA LYS A 50 23.33 41.78 10.76
C LYS A 50 23.48 41.67 9.25
N GLY A 51 22.39 41.43 8.53
CA GLY A 51 22.36 41.44 7.05
C GLY A 51 22.70 42.82 6.50
N GLU A 52 22.09 43.87 7.05
CA GLU A 52 22.32 45.26 6.66
C GLU A 52 23.73 45.75 7.00
N ILE A 53 24.25 45.44 8.20
CA ILE A 53 25.62 45.77 8.61
C ILE A 53 26.62 45.02 7.72
N LYS A 54 26.40 43.74 7.46
CA LYS A 54 27.29 42.94 6.59
C LYS A 54 27.24 43.44 5.15
N ALA A 55 26.06 43.81 4.64
CA ALA A 55 25.91 44.42 3.32
C ALA A 55 26.60 45.79 3.23
N ALA A 56 26.45 46.64 4.25
CA ALA A 56 27.13 47.93 4.35
C ALA A 56 28.65 47.78 4.48
N GLN A 57 29.13 46.78 5.24
CA GLN A 57 30.55 46.48 5.42
C GLN A 57 31.19 45.93 4.13
N LEU A 58 30.47 45.12 3.36
CA LEU A 58 30.88 44.65 2.04
C LEU A 58 30.92 45.81 1.02
N ALA A 59 29.91 46.68 1.04
CA ALA A 59 29.87 47.89 0.21
C ALA A 59 31.02 48.87 0.55
N ALA A 60 31.32 49.07 1.83
CA ALA A 60 32.41 49.93 2.30
C ALA A 60 33.80 49.32 2.03
N SER A 61 33.93 47.99 2.02
CA SER A 61 35.19 47.30 1.72
C SER A 61 35.50 47.22 0.22
N GLY A 62 34.63 47.76 -0.66
CA GLY A 62 34.76 47.65 -2.12
C GLY A 62 34.60 46.22 -2.65
N GLN A 63 34.33 45.25 -1.78
CA GLN A 63 34.00 43.87 -2.10
C GLN A 63 32.49 43.79 -2.37
N ILE A 64 32.08 44.34 -3.50
CA ILE A 64 30.72 44.20 -4.00
C ILE A 64 30.59 42.73 -4.40
N ALA A 65 29.97 41.92 -3.54
CA ALA A 65 29.44 40.64 -3.98
C ALA A 65 28.57 40.93 -5.21
N PRO A 66 28.78 40.25 -6.36
CA PRO A 66 27.98 40.51 -7.54
C PRO A 66 26.51 40.40 -7.16
N GLN A 67 25.77 41.51 -7.21
CA GLN A 67 24.34 41.44 -7.00
C GLN A 67 23.79 40.56 -8.13
N PRO A 68 23.01 39.52 -7.79
CA PRO A 68 22.44 38.67 -8.82
C PRO A 68 21.64 39.55 -9.77
N SER A 69 21.95 39.44 -11.05
CA SER A 69 21.23 40.13 -12.10
C SER A 69 19.73 39.80 -12.01
N PRO A 70 18.84 40.68 -12.47
CA PRO A 70 17.40 40.41 -12.48
C PRO A 70 17.03 39.07 -13.15
N ARG A 71 17.84 38.63 -14.12
CA ARG A 71 17.72 37.32 -14.78
C ARG A 71 18.06 36.16 -13.85
N GLU A 72 19.12 36.28 -13.05
CA GLU A 72 19.51 35.25 -12.08
C GLU A 72 18.48 35.12 -10.96
N VAL A 73 17.94 36.24 -10.45
CA VAL A 73 16.85 36.20 -9.46
C VAL A 73 15.60 35.54 -10.03
N ALA A 74 15.18 35.91 -11.24
CA ALA A 74 14.04 35.28 -11.90
C ALA A 74 14.26 33.76 -12.12
N GLN A 75 15.46 33.36 -12.50
CA GLN A 75 15.82 31.94 -12.66
C GLN A 75 15.80 31.19 -11.33
N GLN A 76 16.32 31.79 -10.25
CA GLN A 76 16.28 31.20 -8.91
C GLN A 76 14.84 30.99 -8.43
N HIS A 77 13.96 31.98 -8.64
CA HIS A 77 12.54 31.86 -8.30
C HIS A 77 11.86 30.77 -9.12
N ALA A 78 12.11 30.71 -10.44
CA ALA A 78 11.57 29.65 -11.30
C ALA A 78 12.02 28.25 -10.85
N ASN A 79 13.30 28.09 -10.50
CA ASN A 79 13.84 26.84 -9.98
C ASN A 79 13.21 26.45 -8.64
N ALA A 80 13.00 27.41 -7.73
CA ALA A 80 12.35 27.17 -6.44
C ALA A 80 10.88 26.75 -6.60
N SER A 81 10.14 27.41 -7.51
CA SER A 81 8.76 27.03 -7.84
C SER A 81 8.68 25.63 -8.44
N LYS A 82 9.63 25.27 -9.31
CA LYS A 82 9.73 23.92 -9.87
C LYS A 82 9.95 22.87 -8.76
N GLU A 83 10.92 23.09 -7.87
CA GLU A 83 11.20 22.18 -6.76
C GLU A 83 9.98 22.00 -5.83
N LEU A 84 9.23 23.09 -5.57
CA LEU A 84 7.99 23.03 -4.83
C LEU A 84 6.94 22.17 -5.54
N LEU A 85 6.75 22.35 -6.85
CA LEU A 85 5.80 21.53 -7.63
C LEU A 85 6.19 20.05 -7.63
N GLU A 86 7.47 19.73 -7.74
CA GLU A 86 7.95 18.34 -7.67
C GLU A 86 7.61 17.69 -6.33
N ARG A 87 7.78 18.43 -5.22
CA ARG A 87 7.39 17.94 -3.89
C ARG A 87 5.87 17.74 -3.77
N LEU A 88 5.08 18.68 -4.28
CA LEU A 88 3.61 18.58 -4.29
C LEU A 88 3.13 17.42 -5.16
N PHE A 89 3.80 17.12 -6.28
CA PHE A 89 3.51 15.94 -7.08
C PHE A 89 3.83 14.67 -6.32
N ALA A 90 4.99 14.58 -5.67
CA ALA A 90 5.35 13.43 -4.87
C ALA A 90 4.35 13.17 -3.73
N GLU A 91 3.88 14.22 -3.06
CA GLU A 91 2.86 14.11 -2.01
C GLU A 91 1.52 13.64 -2.58
N HIS A 92 1.03 14.29 -3.65
CA HIS A 92 -0.19 13.90 -4.34
C HIS A 92 -0.16 12.43 -4.76
N ASP A 93 0.91 12.03 -5.45
CA ASP A 93 1.08 10.67 -5.97
C ASP A 93 1.22 9.66 -4.82
N GLY A 94 1.88 10.04 -3.71
CA GLY A 94 1.97 9.22 -2.51
C GLY A 94 0.61 8.97 -1.84
N ILE A 95 -0.25 9.98 -1.73
CA ILE A 95 -1.61 9.83 -1.20
C ILE A 95 -2.45 8.98 -2.16
N THR A 96 -2.33 9.22 -3.47
CA THR A 96 -3.04 8.44 -4.49
C THR A 96 -2.64 6.97 -4.44
N ALA A 97 -1.35 6.66 -4.31
CA ALA A 97 -0.87 5.30 -4.17
C ALA A 97 -1.43 4.61 -2.92
N ARG A 98 -1.41 5.30 -1.76
CA ARG A 98 -2.00 4.79 -0.52
C ARG A 98 -3.50 4.52 -0.66
N TRP A 99 -4.24 5.39 -1.34
CA TRP A 99 -5.65 5.18 -1.62
C TRP A 99 -5.89 4.00 -2.56
N LEU A 100 -5.09 3.88 -3.63
CA LEU A 100 -5.20 2.77 -4.58
C LEU A 100 -4.99 1.42 -3.93
N ASP A 101 -4.21 1.32 -2.84
CA ASP A 101 -4.15 0.08 -2.07
C ASP A 101 -5.54 -0.36 -1.56
N TYR A 102 -6.43 0.56 -1.18
CA TYR A 102 -7.78 0.22 -0.74
C TYR A 102 -8.70 -0.16 -1.91
N GLU A 103 -8.44 0.36 -3.11
CA GLU A 103 -9.24 0.11 -4.32
C GLU A 103 -8.75 -1.08 -5.16
N LEU A 104 -7.52 -1.55 -4.94
CA LEU A 104 -6.89 -2.63 -5.71
C LEU A 104 -6.58 -3.86 -4.85
N ASP A 105 -6.40 -3.71 -3.54
CA ASP A 105 -6.18 -4.84 -2.63
C ASP A 105 -7.50 -5.29 -2.00
N VAL A 106 -8.01 -6.42 -2.47
CA VAL A 106 -9.23 -7.07 -1.94
C VAL A 106 -9.14 -7.28 -0.42
N ALA A 107 -7.94 -7.56 0.13
CA ALA A 107 -7.80 -7.70 1.59
C ALA A 107 -8.08 -6.38 2.33
N LYS A 108 -7.64 -5.25 1.78
CA LYS A 108 -7.91 -3.92 2.36
C LYS A 108 -9.36 -3.49 2.15
N MET A 109 -9.99 -3.84 1.03
CA MET A 109 -11.44 -3.60 0.83
C MET A 109 -12.28 -4.28 1.90
N ILE A 110 -11.99 -5.55 2.21
CA ILE A 110 -12.72 -6.32 3.24
C ILE A 110 -12.45 -5.73 4.63
N ALA A 111 -11.21 -5.33 4.92
CA ALA A 111 -10.83 -4.83 6.24
C ALA A 111 -11.32 -3.39 6.51
N PHE A 112 -11.42 -2.56 5.48
CA PHE A 112 -11.75 -1.12 5.57
C PHE A 112 -12.77 -0.69 4.51
N PRO A 113 -13.96 -1.32 4.45
CA PRO A 113 -14.93 -1.09 3.38
C PRO A 113 -15.42 0.35 3.28
N ALA A 114 -15.40 1.09 4.40
CA ALA A 114 -15.73 2.51 4.43
C ALA A 114 -14.81 3.40 3.56
N MET A 115 -13.57 2.97 3.24
CA MET A 115 -12.66 3.74 2.37
C MET A 115 -13.08 3.75 0.90
N SER A 116 -13.85 2.75 0.46
CA SER A 116 -14.36 2.65 -0.91
C SER A 116 -15.83 3.06 -1.03
N ASP A 117 -16.53 3.20 0.11
CA ASP A 117 -17.93 3.64 0.14
C ASP A 117 -18.06 5.16 0.06
N GLY A 118 -18.41 5.67 -1.13
CA GLY A 118 -18.68 7.10 -1.37
C GLY A 118 -19.90 7.67 -0.63
N ARG A 119 -20.71 6.85 0.05
CA ARG A 119 -21.81 7.30 0.91
C ARG A 119 -21.29 7.74 2.28
N GLN A 120 -20.11 7.27 2.69
CA GLN A 120 -19.49 7.71 3.93
C GLN A 120 -19.06 9.18 3.79
N PRO A 121 -19.46 10.07 4.71
CA PRO A 121 -19.27 11.50 4.54
C PRO A 121 -17.79 11.91 4.47
N LEU A 122 -16.92 11.22 5.22
CA LEU A 122 -15.48 11.51 5.24
C LEU A 122 -14.78 10.98 3.98
N THR A 123 -15.14 9.79 3.51
CA THR A 123 -14.68 9.25 2.22
C THR A 123 -15.14 10.13 1.06
N ALA A 124 -16.40 10.57 1.07
CA ALA A 124 -16.92 11.49 0.07
C ALA A 124 -16.18 12.85 0.09
N ALA A 125 -15.83 13.35 1.27
CA ALA A 125 -15.02 14.58 1.40
C ALA A 125 -13.61 14.38 0.83
N PHE A 126 -12.97 13.26 1.13
CA PHE A 126 -11.69 12.86 0.55
C PHE A 126 -11.75 12.77 -0.98
N LEU A 127 -12.74 12.07 -1.55
CA LEU A 127 -12.87 11.93 -3.01
C LEU A 127 -13.14 13.27 -3.70
N ARG A 128 -13.87 14.18 -3.07
CA ARG A 128 -14.03 15.55 -3.56
C ARG A 128 -12.72 16.33 -3.51
N ALA A 129 -11.98 16.25 -2.41
CA ALA A 129 -10.67 16.90 -2.28
C ALA A 129 -9.69 16.35 -3.33
N LYS A 130 -9.68 15.04 -3.56
CA LYS A 130 -8.93 14.39 -4.64
C LYS A 130 -9.25 15.02 -5.99
N LYS A 131 -10.53 15.06 -6.35
CA LYS A 131 -10.98 15.61 -7.64
C LYS A 131 -10.54 17.06 -7.84
N ILE A 132 -10.56 17.86 -6.78
CA ILE A 132 -10.09 19.25 -6.81
C ILE A 132 -8.58 19.31 -7.01
N ALA A 133 -7.81 18.49 -6.28
CA ALA A 133 -6.36 18.43 -6.43
C ALA A 133 -5.95 17.93 -7.82
N ASP A 134 -6.63 16.91 -8.36
CA ASP A 134 -6.44 16.41 -9.73
C ASP A 134 -6.70 17.51 -10.77
N ALA A 135 -7.77 18.28 -10.60
CA ALA A 135 -8.14 19.34 -11.55
C ALA A 135 -7.18 20.53 -11.53
N LEU A 136 -6.57 20.83 -10.38
CA LEU A 136 -5.61 21.92 -10.21
C LEU A 136 -4.17 21.50 -10.51
N ARG A 137 -3.91 20.20 -10.68
CA ARG A 137 -2.56 19.67 -10.93
C ARG A 137 -2.03 20.17 -12.29
N PRO A 138 -0.89 20.89 -12.31
CA PRO A 138 -0.22 21.22 -13.57
C PRO A 138 0.25 19.97 -14.31
N SER A 139 0.31 20.02 -15.64
CA SER A 139 0.69 18.87 -16.47
C SER A 139 2.13 18.40 -16.26
N THR A 140 3.04 19.32 -15.94
CA THR A 140 4.46 19.06 -15.68
C THR A 140 4.99 20.06 -14.64
N SER A 141 6.09 19.71 -13.97
CA SER A 141 6.75 20.63 -13.03
C SER A 141 7.40 21.83 -13.72
N ASP A 142 7.67 21.71 -15.03
CA ASP A 142 8.21 22.78 -15.90
C ASP A 142 7.11 23.62 -16.57
N ALA A 143 5.83 23.34 -16.28
CA ALA A 143 4.73 24.10 -16.85
C ALA A 143 4.79 25.57 -16.41
N LYS A 144 4.48 26.49 -17.33
CA LYS A 144 4.34 27.91 -17.03
C LYS A 144 3.06 28.13 -16.23
N VAL A 145 3.19 28.14 -14.90
CA VAL A 145 2.10 28.38 -13.95
C VAL A 145 2.28 29.73 -13.25
N THR A 146 1.17 30.37 -12.90
CA THR A 146 1.18 31.58 -12.09
C THR A 146 1.40 31.23 -10.61
N GLU A 147 1.89 32.19 -9.82
CA GLU A 147 2.04 32.01 -8.37
C GLU A 147 0.70 31.66 -7.68
N GLN A 148 -0.40 32.23 -8.18
CA GLN A 148 -1.74 31.91 -7.72
C GLN A 148 -2.11 30.44 -7.97
N GLN A 149 -1.84 29.92 -9.17
CA GLN A 149 -2.10 28.50 -9.48
C GLN A 149 -1.26 27.56 -8.62
N VAL A 150 -0.01 27.91 -8.34
CA VAL A 150 0.85 27.13 -7.43
C VAL A 150 0.28 27.12 -6.01
N THR A 151 -0.21 28.27 -5.54
CA THR A 151 -0.81 28.38 -4.20
C THR A 151 -2.12 27.60 -4.10
N GLU A 152 -3.00 27.72 -5.10
CA GLU A 152 -4.26 26.96 -5.17
C GLU A 152 -4.00 25.44 -5.20
N TYR A 153 -2.99 25.00 -5.95
CA TYR A 153 -2.59 23.58 -5.98
C TYR A 153 -1.99 23.13 -4.64
N LEU A 154 -1.15 23.95 -4.00
CA LEU A 154 -0.60 23.68 -2.68
C LEU A 154 -1.71 23.47 -1.64
N ASP A 155 -2.69 24.38 -1.60
CA ASP A 155 -3.83 24.28 -0.69
C ASP A 155 -4.68 23.04 -1.00
N ALA A 156 -4.87 22.72 -2.27
CA ALA A 156 -5.62 21.54 -2.69
C ALA A 156 -4.94 20.23 -2.28
N VAL A 157 -3.62 20.11 -2.44
CA VAL A 157 -2.84 18.95 -1.99
C VAL A 157 -2.88 18.82 -0.46
N GLY A 158 -2.74 19.92 0.28
CA GLY A 158 -2.87 19.90 1.74
C GLY A 158 -4.26 19.44 2.21
N ASN A 159 -5.32 19.96 1.59
CA ASN A 159 -6.69 19.53 1.88
C ASN A 159 -6.92 18.06 1.51
N TYR A 160 -6.36 17.61 0.39
CA TYR A 160 -6.40 16.21 -0.03
C TYR A 160 -5.73 15.28 0.98
N ALA A 161 -4.53 15.64 1.45
CA ALA A 161 -3.79 14.90 2.47
C ALA A 161 -4.58 14.78 3.78
N VAL A 162 -5.07 15.91 4.31
CA VAL A 162 -5.84 15.94 5.57
C VAL A 162 -7.14 15.15 5.45
N ALA A 163 -7.87 15.31 4.35
CA ALA A 163 -9.11 14.58 4.14
C ALA A 163 -8.88 13.07 4.07
N PHE A 164 -7.79 12.62 3.44
CA PHE A 164 -7.41 11.22 3.39
C PHE A 164 -7.12 10.65 4.79
N GLU A 165 -6.28 11.32 5.59
CA GLU A 165 -5.95 10.87 6.95
C GLU A 165 -7.18 10.77 7.86
N ILE A 166 -8.10 11.73 7.74
CA ILE A 166 -9.35 11.73 8.51
C ILE A 166 -10.24 10.57 8.07
N ALA A 167 -10.39 10.35 6.76
CA ALA A 167 -11.17 9.24 6.21
C ALA A 167 -10.57 7.89 6.63
N GLU A 168 -9.25 7.72 6.53
CA GLU A 168 -8.55 6.50 6.91
C GLU A 168 -8.74 6.19 8.40
N LYS A 169 -8.60 7.19 9.27
CA LYS A 169 -8.81 7.04 10.70
C LYS A 169 -10.25 6.62 11.02
N ASP A 170 -11.23 7.19 10.35
CA ASP A 170 -12.63 6.83 10.55
C ASP A 170 -12.95 5.44 10.02
N ALA A 171 -12.43 5.08 8.85
CA ALA A 171 -12.56 3.72 8.30
C ALA A 171 -11.94 2.67 9.23
N ARG A 172 -10.80 2.98 9.87
CA ARG A 172 -10.20 2.11 10.90
C ARG A 172 -11.04 2.02 12.17
N ARG A 173 -11.84 3.04 12.48
CA ARG A 173 -12.75 3.06 13.63
C ARG A 173 -14.02 2.27 13.34
N LEU A 174 -14.57 2.39 12.13
CA LEU A 174 -15.76 1.67 11.69
C LEU A 174 -15.47 0.20 11.40
N ARG A 175 -14.43 -0.11 10.63
CA ARG A 175 -14.13 -1.46 10.13
C ARG A 175 -15.38 -2.12 9.53
N ASP A 176 -15.91 -3.13 10.22
CA ASP A 176 -17.07 -3.93 9.86
C ASP A 176 -18.31 -3.59 10.71
N SER A 177 -18.25 -2.56 11.57
CA SER A 177 -19.32 -2.21 12.50
C SER A 177 -20.62 -1.76 11.83
N THR A 178 -20.56 -1.36 10.56
CA THR A 178 -21.71 -0.94 9.76
C THR A 178 -22.50 -2.11 9.19
N PHE A 179 -21.95 -3.33 9.26
CA PHE A 179 -22.57 -4.55 8.76
C PHE A 179 -23.34 -5.26 9.88
N THR A 180 -24.38 -6.00 9.51
CA THR A 180 -25.10 -6.92 10.41
C THR A 180 -24.20 -8.07 10.86
N GLU A 181 -24.57 -8.81 11.90
CA GLU A 181 -23.73 -9.89 12.43
C GLU A 181 -23.46 -11.00 11.40
N ASP A 182 -24.46 -11.33 10.59
CA ASP A 182 -24.33 -12.37 9.56
C ASP A 182 -23.45 -11.90 8.39
N GLU A 183 -23.56 -10.64 7.99
CA GLU A 183 -22.65 -10.02 7.03
C GLU A 183 -21.21 -9.98 7.54
N ARG A 184 -20.99 -9.62 8.81
CA ARG A 184 -19.63 -9.65 9.42
C ARG A 184 -19.04 -11.06 9.37
N LYS A 185 -19.81 -12.10 9.69
CA LYS A 185 -19.36 -13.50 9.56
C LYS A 185 -19.02 -13.87 8.11
N ARG A 186 -19.76 -13.36 7.12
CA ARG A 186 -19.44 -13.54 5.69
C ARG A 186 -18.10 -12.89 5.35
N LEU A 187 -17.87 -11.66 5.79
CA LEU A 187 -16.60 -10.95 5.59
C LEU A 187 -15.41 -11.66 6.26
N GLU A 188 -15.58 -12.16 7.48
CA GLU A 188 -14.55 -12.95 8.17
C GLU A 188 -14.21 -14.24 7.40
N ARG A 189 -15.22 -14.96 6.90
CA ARG A 189 -15.00 -16.14 6.04
C ARG A 189 -14.29 -15.77 4.75
N ALA A 190 -14.71 -14.69 4.08
CA ALA A 190 -14.05 -14.20 2.88
C ALA A 190 -12.58 -13.86 3.14
N GLN A 191 -12.25 -13.23 4.27
CA GLN A 191 -10.87 -12.93 4.65
C GLN A 191 -10.04 -14.20 4.87
N HIS A 192 -10.61 -15.22 5.52
CA HIS A 192 -9.93 -16.50 5.71
C HIS A 192 -9.69 -17.23 4.39
N LEU A 193 -10.71 -17.31 3.53
CA LEU A 193 -10.60 -17.91 2.19
C LEU A 193 -9.60 -17.15 1.31
N LEU A 194 -9.56 -15.83 1.41
CA LEU A 194 -8.59 -15.01 0.68
C LEU A 194 -7.16 -15.34 1.09
N LYS A 195 -6.91 -15.56 2.39
CA LYS A 195 -5.60 -15.99 2.88
C LYS A 195 -5.16 -17.31 2.23
N VAL A 196 -6.07 -18.28 2.10
CA VAL A 196 -5.79 -19.56 1.42
C VAL A 196 -5.56 -19.34 -0.08
N ALA A 197 -6.36 -18.48 -0.72
CA ALA A 197 -6.26 -18.21 -2.15
C ALA A 197 -4.90 -17.62 -2.56
N ILE A 198 -4.23 -16.88 -1.67
CA ILE A 198 -2.92 -16.26 -1.90
C ILE A 198 -1.75 -17.00 -1.22
N ASP A 199 -2.01 -18.16 -0.58
CA ASP A 199 -1.00 -18.93 0.13
C ASP A 199 -0.25 -19.88 -0.83
N GLN A 200 1.06 -19.68 -0.98
CA GLN A 200 1.91 -20.49 -1.86
C GLN A 200 2.06 -21.95 -1.40
N SER A 201 1.81 -22.24 -0.14
CA SER A 201 1.88 -23.61 0.39
C SER A 201 0.65 -24.46 0.04
N ALA A 202 -0.47 -23.83 -0.32
CA ALA A 202 -1.69 -24.52 -0.74
C ALA A 202 -1.58 -25.01 -2.19
N THR A 203 -2.32 -26.08 -2.52
CA THR A 203 -2.32 -26.62 -3.90
C THR A 203 -3.01 -25.65 -4.87
N PRO A 204 -2.65 -25.64 -6.17
CA PRO A 204 -3.32 -24.82 -7.19
C PRO A 204 -4.85 -24.94 -7.20
N ALA A 205 -5.39 -26.14 -7.02
CA ALA A 205 -6.83 -26.41 -7.03
C ALA A 205 -7.54 -25.84 -5.80
N GLU A 206 -6.92 -25.91 -4.62
CA GLU A 206 -7.43 -25.31 -3.39
C GLU A 206 -7.48 -23.79 -3.51
N ARG A 207 -6.44 -23.16 -4.06
CA ARG A 207 -6.40 -21.70 -4.27
C ARG A 207 -7.48 -21.22 -5.22
N GLN A 208 -7.68 -21.89 -6.35
CA GLN A 208 -8.75 -21.55 -7.29
C GLN A 208 -10.14 -21.73 -6.67
N THR A 209 -10.33 -22.77 -5.86
CA THR A 209 -11.58 -23.00 -5.14
C THR A 209 -11.81 -21.92 -4.10
N ALA A 210 -10.79 -21.58 -3.31
CA ALA A 210 -10.84 -20.49 -2.33
C ALA A 210 -11.15 -19.14 -3.01
N TYR A 211 -10.51 -18.81 -4.14
CA TYR A 211 -10.80 -17.62 -4.93
C TYR A 211 -12.28 -17.52 -5.34
N ARG A 212 -12.85 -18.59 -5.90
CA ARG A 212 -14.28 -18.60 -6.27
C ARG A 212 -15.18 -18.37 -5.05
N ARG A 213 -14.87 -19.02 -3.93
CA ARG A 213 -15.62 -18.84 -2.67
C ARG A 213 -15.49 -17.43 -2.10
N VAL A 214 -14.34 -16.77 -2.19
CA VAL A 214 -14.18 -15.36 -1.80
C VAL A 214 -15.16 -14.49 -2.57
N ARG A 215 -15.25 -14.68 -3.90
CA ARG A 215 -16.18 -13.89 -4.73
C ARG A 215 -17.64 -14.10 -4.35
N GLU A 216 -18.04 -15.35 -4.12
CA GLU A 216 -19.39 -15.69 -3.66
C GLU A 216 -19.72 -15.06 -2.30
N GLU A 217 -18.78 -15.09 -1.35
CA GLU A 217 -19.02 -14.53 -0.01
C GLU A 217 -19.11 -13.00 -0.02
N LEU A 218 -18.36 -12.32 -0.90
CA LEU A 218 -18.36 -10.86 -1.04
C LEU A 218 -19.52 -10.34 -1.89
N GLU A 219 -20.15 -11.21 -2.69
CA GLU A 219 -21.27 -10.84 -3.55
C GLU A 219 -22.42 -10.21 -2.75
N GLY A 220 -22.79 -8.99 -3.16
CA GLY A 220 -23.84 -8.19 -2.53
C GLY A 220 -23.43 -7.45 -1.25
N LEU A 221 -22.21 -7.65 -0.72
CA LEU A 221 -21.69 -6.89 0.43
C LEU A 221 -20.73 -5.79 0.00
N ILE A 222 -19.78 -6.15 -0.86
CA ILE A 222 -18.71 -5.26 -1.32
C ILE A 222 -18.65 -5.35 -2.84
N ASP A 223 -18.76 -4.21 -3.51
CA ASP A 223 -18.57 -4.11 -4.95
C ASP A 223 -17.07 -4.12 -5.26
N LEU A 224 -16.60 -5.19 -5.90
CA LEU A 224 -15.19 -5.34 -6.27
C LEU A 224 -14.97 -4.72 -7.65
N SER A 225 -14.04 -3.76 -7.74
CA SER A 225 -13.64 -3.21 -9.03
C SER A 225 -13.00 -4.28 -9.93
N ASP A 226 -13.20 -4.18 -11.24
CA ASP A 226 -12.57 -5.10 -12.22
C ASP A 226 -11.04 -5.13 -12.05
N ALA A 227 -10.44 -3.99 -11.72
CA ALA A 227 -9.01 -3.86 -11.47
C ALA A 227 -8.55 -4.62 -10.21
N ALA A 228 -9.37 -4.66 -9.16
CA ALA A 228 -9.07 -5.43 -7.95
C ALA A 228 -9.19 -6.94 -8.20
N VAL A 229 -10.19 -7.35 -8.98
CA VAL A 229 -10.33 -8.73 -9.43
C VAL A 229 -9.11 -9.16 -10.25
N GLU A 230 -8.69 -8.33 -11.22
CA GLU A 230 -7.49 -8.60 -12.02
C GLU A 230 -6.21 -8.65 -11.16
N ASN A 231 -6.07 -7.76 -10.17
CA ASN A 231 -4.93 -7.78 -9.25
C ASN A 231 -4.90 -9.06 -8.41
N LEU A 232 -6.06 -9.49 -7.92
CA LEU A 232 -6.21 -10.75 -7.18
C LEU A 232 -5.90 -11.95 -8.07
N GLU A 233 -6.42 -11.99 -9.29
CA GLU A 233 -6.13 -13.05 -10.26
C GLU A 233 -4.64 -13.13 -10.59
N LYS A 234 -3.99 -11.98 -10.81
CA LYS A 234 -2.53 -11.91 -10.98
C LYS A 234 -1.80 -12.49 -9.76
N LYS A 235 -2.20 -12.15 -8.53
CA LYS A 235 -1.58 -12.70 -7.31
C LYS A 235 -1.79 -14.20 -7.18
N VAL A 236 -2.99 -14.70 -7.51
CA VAL A 236 -3.29 -16.14 -7.50
C VAL A 236 -2.52 -16.87 -8.62
N ALA A 237 -2.36 -16.25 -9.80
CA ALA A 237 -1.80 -16.84 -11.01
C ALA A 237 -0.27 -16.75 -11.15
N LEU A 238 0.36 -15.63 -10.78
CA LEU A 238 1.83 -15.51 -10.68
C LEU A 238 2.41 -16.53 -9.69
N GLN A 239 1.57 -17.04 -8.79
CA GLN A 239 1.92 -18.09 -7.84
C GLN A 239 1.59 -19.51 -8.34
N LEU A 240 1.00 -19.67 -9.54
CA LEU A 240 0.80 -20.97 -10.21
C LEU A 240 2.02 -21.41 -11.03
N GLU A 241 2.86 -20.47 -11.50
CA GLU A 241 4.07 -20.74 -12.30
C GLU A 241 5.35 -20.75 -11.42
N PRO A 242 5.55 -21.81 -10.63
CA PRO A 242 6.81 -22.56 -10.71
C PRO A 242 6.55 -24.06 -10.62
N GLY A 243 5.82 -24.59 -11.60
CA GLY A 243 5.57 -26.02 -11.78
C GLY A 243 6.02 -26.45 -13.16
N ARG A 244 7.34 -26.65 -13.31
CA ARG A 244 8.03 -27.33 -14.43
C ARG A 244 7.07 -28.14 -15.32
N ALA A 245 6.86 -27.69 -16.56
CA ALA A 245 6.41 -28.56 -17.64
C ALA A 245 7.30 -29.82 -17.63
N PRO A 246 6.76 -31.04 -17.71
CA PRO A 246 7.59 -32.24 -17.70
C PRO A 246 8.46 -32.22 -18.96
N GLU A 247 9.74 -31.92 -18.79
CA GLU A 247 10.74 -32.26 -19.79
C GLU A 247 10.75 -33.78 -19.95
N PRO A 248 10.84 -34.30 -21.19
CA PRO A 248 10.91 -35.73 -21.42
C PRO A 248 12.15 -36.29 -20.74
N ALA A 249 11.95 -37.36 -19.97
CA ALA A 249 12.98 -38.08 -19.23
C ALA A 249 14.20 -38.36 -20.14
N THR A 250 15.34 -37.81 -19.77
CA THR A 250 16.65 -38.25 -20.25
C THR A 250 17.17 -39.28 -19.25
N ASP A 251 17.34 -40.51 -19.73
CA ASP A 251 17.83 -41.66 -18.98
C ASP A 251 19.23 -41.40 -18.38
N PRO A 252 19.50 -41.78 -17.11
CA PRO A 252 20.85 -41.80 -16.58
C PRO A 252 21.54 -43.14 -16.89
N VAL A 253 22.74 -43.01 -17.47
CA VAL A 253 23.76 -44.05 -17.67
C VAL A 253 24.27 -44.61 -16.33
N ALA A 254 24.28 -45.95 -16.19
CA ALA A 254 25.23 -46.83 -15.45
C ALA A 254 24.60 -48.25 -15.40
N ALA A 255 25.24 -49.41 -15.60
CA ALA A 255 26.64 -49.83 -15.48
C ALA A 255 26.87 -51.16 -16.26
N ASP A 256 28.14 -51.47 -16.50
CA ASP A 256 28.67 -52.69 -17.16
C ASP A 256 28.24 -54.03 -16.50
N PRO A 257 28.03 -55.12 -17.28
CA PRO A 257 27.68 -56.45 -16.76
C PRO A 257 28.89 -57.36 -16.46
N MET A 258 28.82 -58.10 -15.36
CA MET A 258 29.72 -59.19 -14.96
C MET A 258 29.50 -60.49 -15.80
N PRO A 259 30.49 -61.40 -15.90
CA PRO A 259 30.56 -62.46 -16.93
C PRO A 259 29.75 -63.74 -16.63
N GLN A 260 29.32 -64.41 -17.70
CA GLN A 260 28.46 -65.61 -17.74
C GLN A 260 29.18 -66.93 -17.40
N PRO A 261 28.45 -67.97 -16.93
CA PRO A 261 28.93 -69.35 -16.94
C PRO A 261 28.62 -70.08 -18.26
N VAL A 262 29.60 -70.85 -18.73
CA VAL A 262 29.67 -71.60 -19.99
C VAL A 262 28.83 -72.88 -19.93
N ALA A 263 28.07 -73.18 -20.98
CA ALA A 263 27.68 -74.54 -21.35
C ALA A 263 27.71 -74.69 -22.89
N ASP A 264 28.46 -75.69 -23.34
CA ASP A 264 28.85 -76.01 -24.73
C ASP A 264 27.80 -76.85 -25.50
N PRO A 265 27.97 -77.16 -26.82
CA PRO A 265 26.95 -76.86 -27.84
C PRO A 265 26.20 -78.06 -28.48
N LEU A 266 25.27 -77.65 -29.36
CA LEU A 266 24.25 -78.31 -30.21
C LEU A 266 24.57 -79.68 -30.86
N PRO A 267 23.51 -80.35 -31.40
CA PRO A 267 23.54 -80.50 -32.86
C PRO A 267 22.24 -80.13 -33.59
N VAL A 268 22.49 -79.65 -34.81
CA VAL A 268 21.65 -79.22 -35.93
C VAL A 268 20.62 -80.26 -36.39
N ARG A 269 19.46 -79.78 -36.88
CA ARG A 269 18.78 -80.27 -38.10
C ARG A 269 17.65 -79.34 -38.57
N GLU A 270 17.91 -78.63 -39.67
CA GLU A 270 16.91 -78.19 -40.67
C GLU A 270 16.54 -79.39 -41.59
N PRO A 271 15.63 -79.32 -42.61
CA PRO A 271 14.84 -78.17 -43.13
C PRO A 271 13.37 -78.48 -43.60
N LEU A 272 12.70 -77.40 -44.08
CA LEU A 272 11.82 -77.26 -45.28
C LEU A 272 10.28 -77.51 -45.25
N THR A 273 9.59 -76.51 -45.85
CA THR A 273 8.38 -76.58 -46.73
C THR A 273 7.02 -76.65 -46.02
N THR A 274 5.89 -76.03 -46.41
CA THR A 274 5.41 -75.25 -47.58
C THR A 274 4.05 -74.62 -47.20
N ALA A 275 3.64 -73.52 -47.88
CA ALA A 275 2.30 -72.94 -48.20
C ALA A 275 1.04 -73.33 -47.36
N ASP A 276 0.02 -72.49 -47.14
CA ASP A 276 -0.79 -71.72 -48.12
C ASP A 276 -1.81 -70.80 -47.36
N PRO A 277 -2.42 -69.79 -48.03
CA PRO A 277 -3.27 -68.76 -47.43
C PRO A 277 -4.76 -68.99 -47.66
N VAL A 278 -5.62 -68.66 -46.68
CA VAL A 278 -7.07 -68.50 -46.94
C VAL A 278 -7.67 -67.35 -46.11
N ARG A 279 -8.22 -66.38 -46.85
CA ARG A 279 -9.14 -65.30 -46.43
C ARG A 279 -10.35 -65.86 -45.66
N ARG A 280 -10.86 -65.12 -44.67
CA ARG A 280 -12.26 -64.61 -44.70
C ARG A 280 -12.55 -63.61 -43.59
N THR A 281 -12.96 -62.45 -44.06
CA THR A 281 -13.74 -61.37 -43.44
C THR A 281 -15.06 -61.84 -42.82
N ALA A 282 -15.44 -61.31 -41.65
CA ALA A 282 -16.82 -60.89 -41.34
C ALA A 282 -16.85 -59.97 -40.09
N PRO A 283 -17.65 -58.88 -40.08
CA PRO A 283 -17.67 -57.89 -39.01
C PRO A 283 -18.92 -57.94 -38.08
N LEU A 284 -18.76 -57.27 -36.93
CA LEU A 284 -19.73 -56.48 -36.13
C LEU A 284 -21.14 -57.03 -35.87
N ARG A 285 -21.43 -57.27 -34.59
CA ARG A 285 -22.79 -57.40 -34.04
C ARG A 285 -23.07 -56.22 -33.11
N ASN A 286 -24.14 -55.49 -33.42
CA ASN A 286 -24.73 -54.40 -32.62
C ASN A 286 -25.39 -54.93 -31.34
N PRO A 287 -25.57 -54.09 -30.29
CA PRO A 287 -26.28 -54.44 -29.07
C PRO A 287 -27.78 -54.12 -29.16
N GLU A 288 -28.61 -54.92 -28.50
CA GLU A 288 -29.99 -54.59 -28.15
C GLU A 288 -30.18 -54.63 -26.63
N HIS A 289 -31.02 -53.69 -26.19
CA HIS A 289 -31.69 -53.48 -24.90
C HIS A 289 -30.96 -52.67 -23.83
#